data_AF-A0A4Z2FBX5-F1
#
_entry.id   AF-A0A4Z2FBX5-F1
#
_cell.length_a   1.000
_cell.length_b   1.000
_cell.length_c   1.000
_cell.angle_alpha   90.00
_cell.angle_beta   90.00
_cell.angle_gamma   90.00
#
_symmetry.space_group_name_H-M   'P 1'
#
loop_
_entity.id
_entity.type
_entity.pdbx_description
1 polymer ?
#
loop_
_entity_poly.entity_id
_entity_poly.type
_entity_poly.pdbx_seq_one_letter_code
_entity_poly.pdbx_strand_id
1 'polypeptide(L)'
;MRTQGVSFPLICKTRVAHGSLSHEMSLVFSGGGLADIRPPCVLQSFVNHGAVLHKVFVVGDRHFCVERPSLKNFPSGPCDRKTIFFNSHLVSKPDSNSDLTALDERTASRPPPSPEAVAALVGELRVQLGMALFGVDLIVSIHTHTPIVIDINIFPGTAAAGGGT
;
A
#
# COMPACT_ATOMS: atom_id res chain seq x y z
N MET A 1 -25.33 7.31 -4.28
CA MET A 1 -24.55 6.69 -5.38
C MET A 1 -23.93 5.40 -4.87
N ARG A 2 -24.34 4.24 -5.41
CA ARG A 2 -23.57 3.00 -5.26
C ARG A 2 -22.40 3.09 -6.22
N THR A 3 -21.22 3.50 -5.75
CA THR A 3 -19.96 3.27 -6.47
C THR A 3 -19.75 1.76 -6.49
N GLN A 4 -20.18 1.09 -7.57
CA GLN A 4 -20.06 -0.36 -7.67
C GLN A 4 -18.59 -0.77 -7.53
N GLY A 5 -18.25 -1.43 -6.42
CA GLY A 5 -16.94 -2.03 -6.17
C GLY A 5 -16.06 -1.38 -5.11
N VAL A 6 -16.35 -0.17 -4.61
CA VAL A 6 -15.55 0.49 -3.56
C VAL A 6 -16.39 0.98 -2.38
N SER A 7 -15.81 0.93 -1.18
CA SER A 7 -16.47 1.23 0.09
C SER A 7 -15.63 2.17 0.95
N PHE A 8 -16.30 3.08 1.66
CA PHE A 8 -15.62 3.97 2.61
C PHE A 8 -15.03 3.19 3.81
N PRO A 9 -13.87 3.63 4.35
CA PRO A 9 -13.07 4.76 3.86
C PRO A 9 -12.32 4.44 2.55
N LEU A 10 -12.10 5.45 1.71
CA LEU A 10 -11.40 5.35 0.43
C LEU A 10 -10.02 5.99 0.55
N ILE A 11 -8.98 5.30 0.11
CA ILE A 11 -7.67 5.91 -0.15
C ILE A 11 -7.64 6.41 -1.59
N CYS A 12 -7.28 7.68 -1.75
CA CYS A 12 -7.10 8.34 -3.03
C CYS A 12 -5.61 8.51 -3.29
N LYS A 13 -5.14 7.95 -4.41
CA LYS A 13 -3.75 8.03 -4.88
C LYS A 13 -3.70 8.87 -6.15
N THR A 14 -2.64 9.66 -6.33
CA THR A 14 -2.42 10.34 -7.61
C THR A 14 -2.25 9.32 -8.73
N ARG A 15 -2.72 9.64 -9.95
CA ARG A 15 -2.58 8.74 -11.10
C ARG A 15 -1.12 8.57 -11.54
N VAL A 16 -0.28 9.58 -11.29
CA VAL A 16 1.15 9.53 -11.60
C VAL A 16 1.86 8.87 -10.42
N ALA A 17 2.37 7.66 -10.63
CA ALA A 17 3.00 6.85 -9.58
C ALA A 17 4.47 7.23 -9.26
N HIS A 18 5.08 8.16 -10.01
CA HIS A 18 6.47 8.57 -9.83
C HIS A 18 6.67 10.08 -10.00
N GLY A 19 7.32 10.74 -9.04
CA GLY A 19 7.64 12.18 -9.08
C GLY A 19 7.47 12.88 -7.72
N SER A 20 7.77 14.18 -7.65
CA SER A 20 7.71 14.95 -6.39
C SER A 20 6.31 15.03 -5.76
N LEU A 21 5.24 14.86 -6.55
CA LEU A 21 3.84 14.90 -6.11
C LEU A 21 3.14 13.53 -6.10
N SER A 22 3.80 12.44 -6.50
CA SER A 22 3.17 11.11 -6.58
C SER A 22 2.80 10.52 -5.21
N HIS A 23 3.38 11.10 -4.15
CA HIS A 23 3.24 10.62 -2.78
C HIS A 23 2.14 11.33 -1.98
N GLU A 24 1.48 12.34 -2.55
CA GLU A 24 0.31 12.96 -1.94
C GLU A 24 -0.89 12.02 -2.05
N MET A 25 -1.42 11.65 -0.89
CA MET A 25 -2.57 10.76 -0.77
C MET A 25 -3.62 11.40 0.14
N SER A 26 -4.86 10.94 -0.01
CA SER A 26 -5.93 11.30 0.91
C SER A 26 -6.75 10.09 1.33
N LEU A 27 -7.26 10.13 2.56
CA LEU A 27 -8.19 9.16 3.10
C LEU A 27 -9.55 9.84 3.28
N VAL A 28 -10.53 9.41 2.49
CA VAL A 28 -11.87 9.99 2.39
C VAL A 28 -12.85 9.09 3.12
N PHE A 29 -13.68 9.66 4.01
CA PHE A 29 -14.57 8.89 4.89
C PHE A 29 -16.05 8.92 4.49
N SER A 30 -16.45 9.81 3.59
CA SER A 30 -17.86 9.95 3.19
C SER A 30 -17.97 10.53 1.78
N GLY A 31 -19.20 10.50 1.23
CA GLY A 31 -19.48 11.08 -0.08
C GLY A 31 -19.17 12.58 -0.15
N GLY A 32 -19.33 13.33 0.95
CA GLY A 32 -18.98 14.76 1.00
C GLY A 32 -17.50 15.02 0.82
N GLY A 33 -16.63 14.17 1.38
CA GLY A 33 -15.18 14.28 1.23
C GLY A 33 -14.67 13.98 -0.18
N LEU A 34 -15.50 13.46 -1.10
CA LEU A 34 -15.12 13.34 -2.51
C LEU A 34 -15.01 14.70 -3.22
N ALA A 35 -15.48 15.80 -2.62
CA ALA A 35 -15.22 17.14 -3.13
C ALA A 35 -13.76 17.58 -2.90
N ASP A 36 -13.06 16.94 -1.96
CA ASP A 36 -11.70 17.29 -1.56
C ASP A 36 -10.61 16.65 -2.45
N ILE A 37 -10.96 15.62 -3.22
CA ILE A 37 -10.02 14.90 -4.09
C ILE A 37 -9.80 15.63 -5.41
N ARG A 38 -8.60 15.48 -5.98
CA ARG A 38 -8.21 16.09 -7.25
C ARG A 38 -8.05 15.02 -8.33
N PRO A 39 -9.01 14.87 -9.26
CA PRO A 39 -8.84 14.01 -10.43
C PRO A 39 -7.76 14.55 -11.38
N PRO A 40 -7.07 13.69 -12.15
CA PRO A 40 -7.25 12.24 -12.21
C PRO A 40 -6.54 11.51 -11.06
N CYS A 41 -7.25 10.58 -10.42
CA CYS A 41 -6.76 9.82 -9.28
C CYS A 41 -7.27 8.37 -9.29
N VAL A 42 -6.65 7.51 -8.50
CA VAL A 42 -7.10 6.14 -8.23
C VAL A 42 -7.80 6.12 -6.88
N LEU A 43 -9.02 5.59 -6.84
CA LEU A 43 -9.75 5.32 -5.60
C LEU A 43 -9.65 3.83 -5.28
N GLN A 44 -9.23 3.52 -4.06
CA GLN A 44 -9.15 2.16 -3.54
C GLN A 44 -9.82 2.11 -2.18
N SER A 45 -10.58 1.04 -1.88
CA SER A 45 -11.10 0.83 -0.53
C SER A 45 -9.95 0.68 0.46
N PHE A 46 -9.97 1.45 1.54
CA PHE A 46 -9.02 1.29 2.62
C PHE A 46 -9.30 -0.01 3.38
N VAL A 47 -8.25 -0.76 3.67
CA VAL A 47 -8.34 -2.02 4.40
C VAL A 47 -7.60 -1.84 5.71
N ASN A 48 -8.28 -2.09 6.83
CA ASN A 48 -7.63 -2.13 8.13
C ASN A 48 -6.61 -3.28 8.16
N HIS A 49 -5.37 -2.98 8.52
CA HIS A 49 -4.23 -3.91 8.42
C HIS A 49 -3.27 -3.83 9.62
N GLY A 50 -3.74 -3.28 10.74
CA GLY A 50 -2.95 -3.25 11.97
C GLY A 50 -1.72 -2.34 11.89
N ALA A 51 -1.76 -1.31 11.04
CA ALA A 51 -0.68 -0.34 10.85
C ALA A 51 0.69 -0.95 10.47
N VAL A 52 0.72 -2.16 9.90
CA VAL A 52 1.95 -2.81 9.42
C VAL A 52 1.92 -2.96 7.91
N LEU A 53 2.93 -2.41 7.25
CA LEU A 53 3.22 -2.61 5.84
C LEU A 53 4.36 -3.61 5.68
N HIS A 54 4.18 -4.61 4.83
CA HIS A 54 5.20 -5.59 4.48
C HIS A 54 5.79 -5.23 3.12
N LYS A 55 7.00 -4.66 3.12
CA LYS A 55 7.74 -4.34 1.90
C LYS A 55 8.53 -5.56 1.46
N VAL A 56 8.10 -6.16 0.36
CA VAL A 56 8.79 -7.28 -0.28
C VAL A 56 9.67 -6.75 -1.39
N PHE A 57 10.96 -7.02 -1.30
CA PHE A 57 11.93 -6.70 -2.34
C PHE A 57 12.25 -7.95 -3.13
N VAL A 58 12.06 -7.90 -4.44
CA VAL A 58 12.29 -9.01 -5.36
C VAL A 58 13.55 -8.74 -6.16
N VAL A 59 14.49 -9.68 -6.12
CA VAL A 59 15.79 -9.62 -6.83
C VAL A 59 16.04 -10.96 -7.48
N GLY A 60 15.84 -11.02 -8.80
CA GLY A 60 15.91 -12.28 -9.55
C GLY A 60 14.87 -13.26 -9.04
N ASP A 61 15.32 -14.43 -8.60
CA ASP A 61 14.52 -15.51 -8.02
C ASP A 61 14.37 -15.43 -6.49
N ARG A 62 15.03 -14.47 -5.85
CA ARG A 62 15.01 -14.28 -4.40
C ARG A 62 14.11 -13.11 -4.03
N HIS A 63 13.58 -13.18 -2.82
CA HIS A 63 12.88 -12.06 -2.21
C HIS A 63 13.22 -11.96 -0.73
N PHE A 64 13.07 -10.76 -0.17
CA PHE A 64 13.11 -10.53 1.27
C PHE A 64 12.03 -9.54 1.68
N CYS A 65 11.48 -9.72 2.88
CA CYS A 65 10.39 -8.92 3.41
C CYS A 65 10.88 -8.09 4.59
N VAL A 66 10.49 -6.83 4.66
CA VAL A 66 10.71 -5.97 5.83
C VAL A 66 9.39 -5.32 6.24
N GLU A 67 9.17 -5.24 7.55
CA GLU A 67 8.03 -4.50 8.09
C GLU A 67 8.32 -3.00 8.14
N ARG A 68 7.28 -2.20 7.94
CA ARG A 68 7.30 -0.74 8.07
C ARG A 68 6.04 -0.27 8.77
N PRO A 69 6.10 0.88 9.47
CA PRO A 69 4.89 1.57 9.90
C PRO A 69 3.96 1.84 8.71
N SER A 70 2.66 1.80 8.98
CA SER A 70 1.62 2.09 8.01
C SER A 70 0.48 2.85 8.68
N LEU A 71 -0.55 3.21 7.89
CA LEU A 71 -1.74 3.84 8.42
C LEU A 71 -2.44 2.94 9.45
N LYS A 72 -2.80 3.53 10.59
CA LYS A 72 -3.60 2.87 11.61
C LYS A 72 -4.99 2.48 11.11
N ASN A 73 -5.70 1.72 11.94
CA ASN A 73 -7.05 1.32 11.63
C ASN A 73 -8.02 2.49 11.73
N PHE A 74 -9.07 2.46 10.90
CA PHE A 74 -10.16 3.42 10.92
C PHE A 74 -11.52 2.70 11.01
N PRO A 75 -12.57 3.36 11.53
CA PRO A 75 -13.92 2.83 11.49
C PRO A 75 -14.34 2.45 10.07
N SER A 76 -14.95 1.27 9.92
CA SER A 76 -15.46 0.81 8.64
C SER A 76 -16.75 1.54 8.25
N GLY A 77 -16.96 1.71 6.94
CA GLY A 77 -18.14 2.37 6.41
C GLY A 77 -18.03 3.90 6.41
N PRO A 78 -19.08 4.59 5.91
CA PRO A 78 -19.10 6.04 5.90
C PRO A 78 -19.12 6.60 7.32
N CYS A 79 -18.29 7.60 7.60
CA CYS A 79 -18.36 8.34 8.85
C CYS A 79 -18.19 9.85 8.61
N ASP A 80 -18.81 10.66 9.47
CA ASP A 80 -18.73 12.11 9.39
C ASP A 80 -17.39 12.60 9.95
N ARG A 81 -16.33 12.35 9.18
CA ARG A 81 -14.96 12.73 9.47
C ARG A 81 -14.38 13.46 8.28
N LYS A 82 -13.60 14.51 8.55
CA LYS A 82 -12.88 15.25 7.51
C LYS A 82 -11.87 14.36 6.80
N THR A 83 -11.70 14.60 5.50
CA THR A 83 -10.65 13.98 4.69
C THR A 83 -9.28 14.20 5.32
N ILE A 84 -8.49 13.14 5.43
CA ILE A 84 -7.10 13.22 5.90
C ILE A 84 -6.21 13.30 4.69
N PHE A 85 -5.35 14.32 4.63
CA PHE A 85 -4.30 14.43 3.62
C PHE A 85 -2.97 14.04 4.24
N PHE A 86 -2.19 13.24 3.52
CA PHE A 86 -0.88 12.80 3.99
C PHE A 86 0.08 12.53 2.83
N ASN A 87 1.37 12.54 3.13
CA ASN A 87 2.40 12.11 2.19
C ASN A 87 2.84 10.69 2.56
N SER A 88 2.77 9.74 1.63
CA SER A 88 3.08 8.33 1.92
C SER A 88 4.52 8.10 2.39
N HIS A 89 5.47 8.95 1.96
CA HIS A 89 6.85 8.92 2.46
C HIS A 89 6.99 9.33 3.92
N LEU A 90 6.05 10.08 4.46
CA LEU A 90 6.07 10.49 5.86
C LEU A 90 5.33 9.50 6.76
N VAL A 91 4.64 8.51 6.18
CA VAL A 91 3.87 7.50 6.92
C VAL A 91 4.62 6.18 7.00
N SER A 92 5.30 5.74 5.93
CA SER A 92 5.91 4.39 5.84
C SER A 92 7.45 4.33 5.86
N LYS A 93 8.09 5.34 6.45
CA LYS A 93 9.54 5.33 6.75
C LYS A 93 9.82 4.59 8.07
N PRO A 94 11.03 4.02 8.24
CA PRO A 94 11.41 3.31 9.47
C PRO A 94 11.22 4.16 10.74
N ASP A 95 11.50 5.46 10.65
CA ASP A 95 11.41 6.42 11.78
C ASP A 95 10.08 7.19 11.82
N SER A 96 9.06 6.75 11.06
CA SER A 96 7.77 7.45 10.99
C SER A 96 6.97 7.24 12.29
N ASN A 97 6.87 8.30 13.10
CA ASN A 97 6.03 8.36 14.28
C ASN A 97 5.07 9.54 14.17
N SER A 98 3.80 9.28 13.85
CA SER A 98 2.76 10.29 13.74
C SER A 98 1.43 9.74 14.28
N ASP A 99 0.46 10.62 14.55
CA ASP A 99 -0.90 10.22 14.95
C ASP A 99 -1.59 9.29 13.94
N LEU A 100 -1.09 9.25 12.70
CA LEU A 100 -1.58 8.38 11.62
C LEU A 100 -0.98 6.97 11.66
N THR A 101 0.18 6.77 12.29
CA THR A 101 0.85 5.46 12.43
C THR A 101 0.71 4.88 13.84
N ALA A 102 0.34 5.70 14.83
CA ALA A 102 0.07 5.26 16.19
C ALA A 102 -1.10 4.28 16.23
N LEU A 103 -0.80 3.01 16.52
CA LEU A 103 -1.79 1.99 16.82
C LEU A 103 -2.53 2.32 18.12
N ASP A 104 -3.85 2.18 18.11
CA ASP A 104 -4.59 2.11 19.36
C ASP A 104 -4.10 0.87 20.14
N GLU A 105 -3.84 1.03 21.44
CA GLU A 105 -3.27 0.01 22.36
C GLU A 105 -3.99 -1.35 22.33
N ARG A 106 -5.21 -1.40 21.77
CA ARG A 106 -6.05 -2.59 21.65
C ARG A 106 -5.76 -3.47 20.43
N THR A 107 -4.86 -3.07 19.54
CA THR A 107 -4.55 -3.87 18.36
C THR A 107 -3.47 -4.90 18.70
N ALA A 108 -3.88 -6.15 18.91
CA ALA A 108 -2.95 -7.25 19.15
C ALA A 108 -1.92 -7.35 18.03
N SER A 109 -0.65 -7.60 18.39
CA SER A 109 0.39 -8.05 17.47
C SER A 109 -0.12 -9.28 16.71
N ARG A 110 -0.04 -9.23 15.37
CA ARG A 110 -0.52 -10.30 14.48
C ARG A 110 0.66 -10.93 13.75
N PRO A 111 0.59 -12.23 13.43
CA PRO A 111 1.66 -12.88 12.70
C PRO A 111 1.82 -12.27 11.30
N PRO A 112 3.06 -12.23 10.77
CA PRO A 112 3.33 -11.78 9.41
C PRO A 112 2.63 -12.69 8.39
N PRO A 113 2.49 -12.25 7.12
CA PRO A 113 1.94 -13.10 6.05
C PRO A 113 2.77 -14.38 5.91
N SER A 114 2.10 -15.49 5.55
CA SER A 114 2.78 -16.77 5.32
C SER A 114 3.92 -16.61 4.31
N PRO A 115 5.16 -17.03 4.64
CA PRO A 115 6.28 -16.98 3.70
C PRO A 115 5.99 -17.71 2.39
N GLU A 116 5.27 -18.83 2.45
CA GLU A 116 4.87 -19.60 1.26
C GLU A 116 3.90 -18.82 0.38
N ALA A 117 2.93 -18.13 0.98
CA ALA A 117 1.98 -17.29 0.25
C ALA A 117 2.68 -16.09 -0.42
N VAL A 118 3.63 -15.46 0.28
CA VAL A 118 4.45 -14.38 -0.29
C VAL A 118 5.31 -14.90 -1.43
N ALA A 119 5.95 -16.06 -1.27
CA ALA A 119 6.76 -16.68 -2.32
C ALA A 119 5.94 -17.02 -3.57
N ALA A 120 4.76 -17.61 -3.40
CA ALA A 120 3.85 -17.92 -4.50
C ALA A 120 3.39 -16.65 -5.23
N LEU A 121 3.01 -15.61 -4.48
CA LEU A 121 2.61 -14.32 -5.05
C LEU A 121 3.75 -13.66 -5.84
N VAL A 122 4.96 -13.63 -5.29
CA VAL A 122 6.15 -13.08 -5.97
C VAL A 122 6.46 -13.87 -7.24
N GLY A 123 6.36 -15.21 -7.18
CA GLY A 123 6.53 -16.08 -8.36
C GLY A 123 5.59 -15.71 -9.49
N GLU A 124 4.31 -15.56 -9.19
CA GLU A 124 3.29 -15.17 -10.17
C GLU A 124 3.53 -13.76 -10.72
N LEU A 125 3.81 -12.78 -9.85
CA LEU A 125 4.09 -11.40 -10.26
C LEU A 125 5.31 -11.31 -11.18
N ARG A 126 6.36 -12.09 -10.94
CA ARG A 126 7.53 -12.15 -11.83
C ARG A 126 7.17 -12.61 -13.24
N VAL A 127 6.36 -13.67 -13.34
CA VAL A 127 5.93 -14.23 -14.63
C VAL A 127 5.05 -13.21 -15.37
N GLN A 128 4.08 -12.63 -14.68
CA GLN A 128 3.12 -11.68 -15.26
C GLN A 128 3.76 -10.36 -15.67
N LEU A 129 4.70 -9.83 -14.87
CA LEU A 129 5.37 -8.55 -15.15
C LEU A 129 6.57 -8.73 -16.09
N GLY A 130 7.13 -9.93 -16.22
CA GLY A 130 8.36 -10.17 -16.98
C GLY A 130 9.58 -9.46 -16.37
N MET A 131 9.56 -9.19 -15.06
CA MET A 131 10.55 -8.38 -14.36
C MET A 131 11.33 -9.18 -13.33
N ALA A 132 12.59 -8.79 -13.14
CA ALA A 132 13.49 -9.40 -12.15
C ALA A 132 13.79 -8.48 -10.94
N LEU A 133 13.48 -7.18 -11.02
CA LEU A 133 13.77 -6.21 -9.96
C LEU A 133 12.56 -5.31 -9.72
N PHE A 134 11.85 -5.57 -8.63
CA PHE A 134 10.70 -4.76 -8.21
C PHE A 134 10.44 -4.90 -6.71
N GLY A 135 9.73 -3.93 -6.15
CA GLY A 135 9.21 -3.95 -4.79
C GLY A 135 7.70 -4.17 -4.81
N VAL A 136 7.18 -4.89 -3.83
CA VAL A 136 5.75 -5.09 -3.60
C VAL A 136 5.41 -4.64 -2.18
N ASP A 137 4.45 -3.75 -2.07
CA ASP A 137 3.91 -3.28 -0.81
C ASP A 137 2.66 -4.10 -0.48
N LEU A 138 2.77 -4.94 0.56
CA LEU A 138 1.72 -5.84 1.02
C LEU A 138 1.14 -5.39 2.36
N ILE A 139 -0.18 -5.46 2.49
CA ILE A 139 -0.87 -5.37 3.76
C ILE A 139 -1.64 -6.66 4.04
N VAL A 140 -1.89 -6.97 5.31
CA VAL A 140 -2.70 -8.13 5.71
C VAL A 140 -3.97 -7.64 6.37
N SER A 141 -5.12 -7.97 5.78
CA SER A 141 -6.43 -7.59 6.32
C SER A 141 -6.63 -8.11 7.75
N ILE A 142 -6.97 -7.24 8.69
CA ILE A 142 -7.29 -7.65 10.08
C ILE A 142 -8.60 -8.43 10.20
N HIS A 143 -9.41 -8.47 9.14
CA HIS A 143 -10.70 -9.16 9.15
C HIS A 143 -10.59 -10.53 8.47
N THR A 144 -9.93 -10.60 7.32
CA THR A 144 -9.87 -11.81 6.50
C THR A 144 -8.52 -12.53 6.54
N HIS A 145 -7.49 -11.91 7.12
CA HIS A 145 -6.12 -12.40 7.13
C HIS A 145 -5.50 -12.63 5.73
N THR A 146 -6.10 -12.04 4.71
CA THR A 146 -5.64 -12.16 3.33
C THR A 146 -4.54 -11.14 3.06
N PRO A 147 -3.40 -11.54 2.45
CA PRO A 147 -2.42 -10.61 1.90
C PRO A 147 -3.02 -9.85 0.71
N ILE A 148 -2.81 -8.53 0.68
CA ILE A 148 -3.33 -7.63 -0.35
C ILE A 148 -2.18 -6.78 -0.86
N VAL A 149 -1.94 -6.83 -2.17
CA VAL A 149 -1.01 -5.92 -2.86
C VAL A 149 -1.65 -4.54 -2.96
N ILE A 150 -0.96 -3.53 -2.44
CA ILE A 150 -1.42 -2.13 -2.52
C ILE A 150 -0.56 -1.23 -3.38
N ASP A 151 0.69 -1.63 -3.67
CA ASP A 151 1.58 -0.89 -4.56
C ASP A 151 2.67 -1.82 -5.13
N ILE A 152 3.12 -1.54 -6.35
CA ILE A 152 4.24 -2.23 -7.01
C ILE A 152 5.20 -1.17 -7.53
N ASN A 153 6.44 -1.21 -7.02
CA ASN A 153 7.48 -0.26 -7.34
C ASN A 153 8.49 -0.91 -8.29
N ILE A 154 8.63 -0.36 -9.49
CA ILE A 154 9.63 -0.82 -10.45
C ILE A 154 10.97 -0.17 -10.11
N PHE A 155 11.98 -0.99 -9.82
CA PHE A 155 13.35 -0.50 -9.79
C PHE A 155 13.87 -0.57 -11.22
N PRO A 156 14.32 0.56 -11.82
CA PRO A 156 14.92 0.51 -13.13
C PRO A 156 16.14 -0.41 -13.06
N GLY A 157 16.12 -1.49 -13.84
CA GLY A 157 17.35 -2.23 -14.12
C GLY A 157 18.27 -1.28 -14.85
N THR A 158 19.51 -1.13 -14.39
CA THR A 158 20.55 -0.60 -15.27
C THR A 158 20.56 -1.50 -16.50
N ALA A 159 20.17 -0.94 -17.65
CA ALA A 159 20.51 -1.54 -18.92
C ALA A 159 22.03 -1.50 -19.06
N ALA A 160 22.70 -2.52 -18.52
CA ALA A 160 24.07 -2.89 -18.82
C ALA A 160 24.07 -4.35 -19.28
N ALA A 161 23.22 -4.64 -20.25
CA ALA A 161 23.44 -5.72 -21.19
C ALA A 161 23.92 -5.06 -22.49
N GLY A 162 25.23 -4.85 -22.59
CA GLY A 162 25.88 -4.25 -23.75
C GLY A 162 27.38 -4.54 -23.75
N GLY A 163 27.77 -5.57 -24.51
CA GLY A 163 29.14 -6.07 -24.69
C GLY A 163 29.27 -7.48 -24.10
N GLY A 164 29.03 -8.57 -24.82
CA GLY A 164 29.48 -8.86 -26.17
C GLY A 164 30.78 -9.67 -26.06
N THR A 165 30.66 -10.99 -26.26
CA THR A 165 31.70 -12.00 -26.52
C THR A 165 33.09 -11.80 -25.94
#